data_AF-A0A662I3L9-F1
#
_entry.id   AF-A0A662I3L9-F1
#
_cell.length_a   1.000
_cell.length_b   1.000
_cell.length_c   1.000
_cell.angle_alpha   90.00
_cell.angle_beta   90.00
_cell.angle_gamma   90.00
#
_symmetry.space_group_name_H-M   'P 1'
#
loop_
_entity.id
_entity.type
_entity.pdbx_description
1 polymer ?
#
loop_
_entity_poly.entity_id
_entity_poly.type
_entity_poly.pdbx_seq_one_letter_code
_entity_poly.pdbx_strand_id
1 'polypeptide(L)' 'MVSKRLSELEPGDTAVIVRIEGSGAVARRMADMGLIPGTKVKVVRKAPLGDPI' A
#
# COMPACT_ATOMS: atom_id res chain seq x y z
N MET A 1 -9.88 -2.20 -15.36
CA MET A 1 -9.66 -1.74 -13.97
C MET A 1 -8.39 -0.91 -13.95
N VAL A 2 -8.39 0.27 -13.30
CA VAL A 2 -7.22 1.15 -13.21
C VAL A 2 -6.44 0.81 -11.94
N SER A 3 -5.13 0.61 -12.04
CA SER A 3 -4.24 0.41 -10.89
C SER A 3 -3.47 1.69 -10.58
N LYS A 4 -3.37 2.05 -9.29
CA LYS A 4 -2.55 3.17 -8.78
C LYS A 4 -1.54 2.64 -7.77
N ARG A 5 -0.43 3.36 -7.59
CA ARG A 5 0.56 3.14 -6.53
C ARG A 5 0.00 3.61 -5.18
N LEU A 6 0.50 3.02 -4.08
CA LEU A 6 0.10 3.43 -2.73
C LEU A 6 0.33 4.93 -2.47
N SER A 7 1.43 5.49 -2.99
CA SER A 7 1.78 6.91 -2.86
C SER A 7 0.77 7.86 -3.53
N GLU A 8 -0.03 7.38 -4.48
CA GLU A 8 -1.01 8.17 -5.24
C GLU A 8 -2.41 8.16 -4.60
N LEU A 9 -2.62 7.38 -3.53
CA LEU A 9 -3.90 7.31 -2.81
C LEU A 9 -3.98 8.42 -1.76
N GLU A 10 -5.11 9.08 -1.60
CA GLU A 10 -5.31 10.15 -0.60
C GLU A 10 -5.92 9.62 0.71
N PRO A 11 -5.74 10.32 1.85
CA PRO A 11 -6.43 9.96 3.09
C PRO A 11 -7.94 9.84 2.88
N GLY A 12 -8.51 8.71 3.31
CA GLY A 12 -9.89 8.34 3.07
C GLY A 12 -10.07 7.32 1.95
N ASP A 13 -9.13 7.24 1.00
CA ASP A 13 -9.19 6.28 -0.09
C ASP A 13 -9.11 4.84 0.43
N THR A 14 -9.79 3.95 -0.30
CA THR A 14 -9.79 2.52 -0.05
C THR A 14 -9.43 1.80 -1.34
N ALA A 15 -8.48 0.87 -1.26
CA ALA A 15 -7.99 0.10 -2.40
C ALA A 15 -7.80 -1.37 -2.03
N VAL A 16 -7.68 -2.21 -3.06
CA VAL A 16 -7.28 -3.61 -2.90
C VAL A 16 -5.88 -3.77 -3.48
N ILE A 17 -4.99 -4.42 -2.73
CA ILE A 17 -3.63 -4.70 -3.19
C ILE A 17 -3.73 -5.66 -4.39
N VAL A 18 -3.25 -5.23 -5.55
CA VAL A 18 -3.23 -6.06 -6.78
C VAL A 18 -1.88 -6.75 -6.99
N ARG A 19 -0.78 -6.10 -6.59
CA ARG A 19 0.58 -6.61 -6.68
C ARG A 19 1.50 -5.86 -5.72
N ILE A 20 2.63 -6.46 -5.40
CA ILE A 20 3.72 -5.83 -4.63
C ILE A 20 4.94 -5.83 -5.52
N GLU A 21 5.46 -4.63 -5.80
CA GLU A 21 6.69 -4.46 -6.58
C GLU A 21 7.84 -4.21 -5.61
N GLY A 22 8.66 -5.23 -5.39
CA GLY A 22 9.79 -5.23 -4.47
C GLY A 22 10.31 -6.66 -4.30
N SER A 23 11.60 -6.81 -4.04
CA SER A 23 12.23 -8.14 -3.90
C SER A 23 12.83 -8.33 -2.51
N GLY A 24 13.11 -9.60 -2.17
CA GLY A 24 13.79 -9.96 -0.94
C GLY A 24 13.10 -9.47 0.33
N ALA A 25 13.81 -8.69 1.13
CA ALA A 25 13.36 -8.24 2.45
C ALA A 25 12.10 -7.36 2.40
N VAL A 26 11.91 -6.57 1.34
CA VAL A 26 10.76 -5.66 1.24
C VAL A 26 9.48 -6.44 1.06
N ALA A 27 9.44 -7.36 0.08
CA ALA A 27 8.27 -8.20 -0.15
C ALA A 27 7.93 -9.06 1.07
N ARG A 28 8.96 -9.59 1.76
CA ARG A 28 8.77 -10.37 2.98
C ARG A 28 8.17 -9.54 4.11
N ARG A 29 8.68 -8.33 4.35
CA ARG A 29 8.13 -7.42 5.37
C ARG A 29 6.67 -7.06 5.09
N MET A 30 6.30 -6.81 3.83
CA MET A 30 4.91 -6.54 3.46
C MET A 30 4.02 -7.74 3.78
N ALA A 31 4.46 -8.95 3.42
CA ALA A 31 3.74 -10.18 3.73
C ALA A 31 3.63 -10.44 5.25
N ASP A 32 4.69 -10.21 6.02
CA ASP A 32 4.70 -10.34 7.48
C ASP A 32 3.71 -9.36 8.15
N MET A 33 3.43 -8.21 7.53
CA MET A 33 2.41 -7.24 7.96
C MET A 33 0.99 -7.57 7.46
N GLY A 34 0.80 -8.64 6.69
CA GLY A 34 -0.49 -8.99 6.07
C GLY A 34 -0.84 -8.17 4.82
N LEU A 35 0.11 -7.41 4.29
CA LEU A 35 -0.03 -6.67 3.04
C LEU A 35 0.29 -7.62 1.88
N ILE A 36 -0.72 -8.36 1.43
CA ILE A 36 -0.65 -9.32 0.33
C ILE A 36 -1.72 -9.01 -0.73
N PRO A 37 -1.58 -9.49 -1.98
CA PRO A 37 -2.62 -9.32 -2.99
C PRO A 37 -3.99 -9.82 -2.51
N GLY A 38 -5.04 -9.03 -2.76
CA GLY A 38 -6.40 -9.28 -2.27
C GLY A 38 -6.72 -8.60 -0.94
N THR A 39 -5.72 -8.15 -0.18
CA THR A 39 -5.95 -7.38 1.05
C THR A 39 -6.55 -6.01 0.71
N LYS A 40 -7.66 -5.67 1.38
CA LYS A 40 -8.29 -4.35 1.33
C LYS A 40 -7.61 -3.43 2.34
N VAL A 41 -7.18 -2.26 1.88
CA VAL A 41 -6.49 -1.25 2.71
C VAL A 41 -7.21 0.09 2.62
N LYS A 42 -7.13 0.89 3.68
CA LYS A 42 -7.62 2.26 3.74
C LYS A 42 -6.48 3.18 4.14
N VAL A 43 -6.27 4.26 3.39
CA VAL A 43 -5.29 5.29 3.77
C VAL A 43 -5.92 6.15 4.86
N VAL A 44 -5.33 6.14 6.06
CA VAL A 44 -5.85 6.90 7.20
C VAL A 44 -5.26 8.31 7.25
N ARG A 45 -3.96 8.42 6.98
CA ARG A 45 -3.21 9.68 7.01
C ARG A 45 -1.97 9.56 6.13
N LYS A 46 -1.46 10.69 5.66
CA LYS A 46 -0.07 10.82 5.18
C LYS A 46 0.69 11.73 6.14
N ALA A 47 1.99 11.51 6.30
CA ALA A 47 2.83 12.50 6.97
C ALA A 47 2.84 13.84 6.19
N PRO A 48 3.13 14.98 6.83
CA PRO A 48 3.13 16.30 6.17
C PRO A 48 4.06 16.40 4.96
N LEU A 49 5.13 15.60 4.91
CA LEU A 49 6.10 15.54 3.82
C LEU A 49 5.85 14.38 2.84
N GLY A 50 4.73 13.66 2.99
CA GLY A 50 4.32 12.56 2.12
C GLY A 50 4.80 11.15 2.54
N ASP A 51 5.73 11.04 3.48
CA ASP A 51 6.22 9.77 4.02
C ASP A 51 6.45 9.87 5.55
N PRO A 52 6.10 8.84 6.34
CA PRO A 52 5.39 7.62 5.94
C PRO A 52 3.92 7.85 5.59
N ILE A 53 3.42 7.00 4.70
CA ILE A 53 2.00 6.82 4.37
C ILE A 53 1.41 5.62 5.11
#